data_AF-A0AAE6ZGT0-F1
#
_entry.id   AF-A0AAE6ZGT0-F1
#
_cell.length_a   1.000
_cell.length_b   1.000
_cell.length_c   1.000
_cell.angle_alpha   90.00
_cell.angle_beta   90.00
_cell.angle_gamma   90.00
#
_symmetry.space_group_name_H-M   'P 1'
#
loop_
_entity.id
_entity.type
_entity.pdbx_description
1 polymer ?
#
loop_
_entity_poly.entity_id
_entity_poly.type
_entity_poly.pdbx_seq_one_letter_code
_entity_poly.pdbx_strand_id
1 'polypeptide(L)'
;MQRTNVRHYVRSCIRTAVQLLVLLFAGLQLSAQLPSAQSIAGKMKVGWNLGNTLEAICGENAWGGVVTQTTIDAVKASGFNTIRLPVAWDCHSTNGVIDPAWMARVKEVVDYCMRDSLYIIVNIHWDNGWLENNVTPAAQAQVNAKQQSYWTQIANAFKNYNEHLLFASANEPAVNDATGMSVLLSYHQTFINAVRATGGNNSSRTLVIQGPSTNIDKTNTLMNTMPTDPIANRLMMEIHYYEPAQFTLITKDETWGKMFYYWGANYHSTTDASRNATWGEESFMDAQLDLMKTKFIDKGIPVIIGEFAAIRRTLNPPSDQALHNASRWHFYDYLVSSARAKGLIPICWDINKEMYDRGTGVVLDQETISTIMKAAGVTPGYVRLANRATGLLADGMYRSANGANTGQWSYSGSDAQQWTVEAADGYVRLKNRATGLYLDGLGRTADGSVAGLWSFSSSYNQQWKTEATGNYIKLKNRATGLYLDGLGQTANGADLAQWSGSSSYNQQWTMTGVALPAAALTGAAVTADMARPSADELNVYPNPFTNTFRITAGKQDKIERITIIDASGKPVMVKVQPSPADLLAVGAALKTGTYVVVVKGRGWTKKSKVVKMVP
;
A
#
# COMPACT_ATOMS: atom_id res chain seq x y z
N MET A 1 51.76 57.58 -13.07
CA MET A 1 50.57 57.30 -12.22
C MET A 1 49.57 56.29 -12.83
N GLN A 2 49.97 55.35 -13.70
CA GLN A 2 49.00 54.50 -14.44
C GLN A 2 49.06 52.98 -14.19
N ARG A 3 49.97 52.47 -13.34
CA ARG A 3 50.15 51.02 -13.12
C ARG A 3 49.38 50.44 -11.93
N THR A 4 48.85 51.27 -11.04
CA THR A 4 48.15 50.84 -9.81
C THR A 4 46.66 50.51 -10.04
N ASN A 5 46.02 51.13 -11.03
CA ASN A 5 44.58 50.93 -11.27
C ASN A 5 44.24 49.62 -12.01
N VAL A 6 45.12 49.12 -12.87
CA VAL A 6 44.87 47.88 -13.65
C VAL A 6 44.85 46.64 -12.73
N ARG A 7 45.74 46.58 -11.74
CA ARG A 7 45.77 45.46 -10.78
C ARG A 7 44.53 45.42 -9.87
N HIS A 8 43.94 46.58 -9.56
CA HIS A 8 42.72 46.65 -8.76
C HIS A 8 41.50 46.20 -9.59
N TYR A 9 41.42 46.64 -10.85
CA TYR A 9 40.35 46.24 -11.77
C TYR A 9 40.36 44.73 -12.07
N VAL A 10 41.54 44.16 -12.35
CA VAL A 10 41.68 42.71 -12.62
C VAL A 10 41.30 41.87 -11.40
N ARG A 11 41.70 42.28 -10.19
CA ARG A 11 41.32 41.59 -8.94
C ARG A 11 39.83 41.69 -8.64
N SER A 12 39.21 42.83 -8.97
CA SER A 12 37.76 43.01 -8.83
C SER A 12 36.99 42.13 -9.82
N CYS A 13 37.37 42.12 -11.10
CA CYS A 13 36.72 41.28 -12.11
C CYS A 13 36.89 39.78 -11.83
N ILE A 14 38.06 39.34 -11.33
CA ILE A 14 38.28 37.95 -10.92
C ILE A 14 37.42 37.61 -9.69
N ARG A 15 37.29 38.51 -8.70
CA ARG A 15 36.41 38.28 -7.54
C ARG A 15 34.94 38.21 -7.94
N THR A 16 34.48 39.09 -8.83
CA THR A 16 33.10 39.06 -9.35
C THR A 16 32.85 37.83 -10.21
N ALA A 17 33.80 37.42 -11.05
CA ALA A 17 33.70 36.20 -11.86
C ALA A 17 33.72 34.93 -10.98
N VAL A 18 34.54 34.88 -9.93
CA VAL A 18 34.56 33.76 -8.97
C VAL A 18 33.29 33.74 -8.11
N GLN A 19 32.74 34.90 -7.72
CA GLN A 19 31.45 34.97 -7.02
C GLN A 19 30.28 34.55 -7.92
N LEU A 20 30.29 34.94 -9.20
CA LEU A 20 29.32 34.46 -10.20
C LEU A 20 29.47 32.95 -10.47
N LEU A 21 30.70 32.41 -10.50
CA LEU A 21 30.94 30.98 -10.64
C LEU A 21 30.48 30.20 -9.40
N VAL A 22 30.74 30.71 -8.20
CA VAL A 22 30.28 30.12 -6.93
C VAL A 22 28.76 30.20 -6.78
N LEU A 23 28.11 31.24 -7.30
CA LEU A 23 26.65 31.33 -7.41
C LEU A 23 26.06 30.41 -8.48
N LEU A 24 26.77 30.18 -9.60
CA LEU A 24 26.39 29.18 -10.61
C LEU A 24 26.52 27.73 -10.08
N PHE A 25 27.49 27.45 -9.21
CA PHE A 25 27.62 26.13 -8.57
C PHE A 25 26.77 25.97 -7.30
N ALA A 26 26.32 27.05 -6.65
CA ALA A 26 25.39 27.01 -5.52
C ALA A 26 23.91 26.83 -5.93
N GLY A 27 23.59 26.98 -7.23
CA GLY A 27 22.22 26.84 -7.77
C GLY A 27 21.91 25.48 -8.42
N LEU A 28 22.91 24.64 -8.68
CA LEU A 28 22.68 23.26 -9.11
C LEU A 28 22.55 22.38 -7.87
N GLN A 29 21.37 22.43 -7.23
CA GLN A 29 20.89 21.22 -6.58
C GLN A 29 20.80 20.18 -7.70
N LEU A 30 21.80 19.31 -7.83
CA LEU A 30 21.58 17.97 -8.37
C LEU A 30 20.52 17.36 -7.45
N SER A 31 19.23 17.57 -7.77
CA SER A 31 18.19 16.73 -7.21
C SER A 31 18.58 15.32 -7.63
N ALA A 32 18.87 14.46 -6.65
CA ALA A 32 19.18 13.07 -6.93
C ALA A 32 18.07 12.51 -7.85
N GLN A 33 18.46 11.96 -9.01
CA GLN A 33 17.49 11.36 -9.91
C GLN A 33 16.75 10.24 -9.17
N LEU A 34 15.44 10.13 -9.39
CA LEU A 34 14.67 9.00 -8.87
C LEU A 34 15.22 7.67 -9.45
N PRO A 35 14.97 6.51 -8.84
CA PRO A 35 15.42 5.20 -9.34
C PRO A 35 14.79 4.82 -10.68
N SER A 36 15.45 3.95 -11.46
CA SER A 36 14.99 3.50 -12.79
C SER A 36 13.66 2.75 -12.71
N ALA A 37 12.92 2.70 -13.82
CA ALA A 37 11.71 1.90 -13.94
C ALA A 37 11.98 0.44 -13.52
N GLN A 38 13.10 -0.16 -13.92
CA GLN A 38 13.49 -1.50 -13.50
C GLN A 38 13.67 -1.62 -11.98
N SER A 39 14.31 -0.63 -11.34
CA SER A 39 14.51 -0.61 -9.88
C SER A 39 13.19 -0.49 -9.12
N ILE A 40 12.27 0.35 -9.63
CA ILE A 40 10.93 0.51 -9.08
C ILE A 40 10.11 -0.77 -9.27
N ALA A 41 10.12 -1.35 -10.48
CA ALA A 41 9.41 -2.59 -10.77
C ALA A 41 9.85 -3.76 -9.89
N GLY A 42 11.15 -3.88 -9.61
CA GLY A 42 11.67 -4.90 -8.70
C GLY A 42 11.13 -4.79 -7.26
N LYS A 43 10.59 -3.63 -6.89
CA LYS A 43 9.97 -3.37 -5.58
C LYS A 43 8.44 -3.50 -5.63
N MET A 44 7.80 -3.37 -6.79
CA MET A 44 6.36 -3.58 -6.98
C MET A 44 6.07 -5.07 -7.13
N LYS A 45 5.41 -5.67 -6.13
CA LYS A 45 5.14 -7.12 -6.11
C LYS A 45 3.74 -7.42 -6.61
N VAL A 46 2.74 -6.78 -6.01
CA VAL A 46 1.34 -7.00 -6.30
C VAL A 46 0.57 -5.73 -5.92
N GLY A 47 -0.43 -5.39 -6.73
CA GLY A 47 -1.20 -4.18 -6.55
C GLY A 47 -2.69 -4.39 -6.47
N TRP A 48 -3.37 -3.31 -6.11
CA TRP A 48 -4.82 -3.20 -5.98
C TRP A 48 -5.29 -1.89 -6.62
N ASN A 49 -6.38 -1.92 -7.39
CA ASN A 49 -6.99 -0.72 -7.94
C ASN A 49 -8.02 -0.17 -6.97
N LEU A 50 -8.01 1.15 -6.79
CA LEU A 50 -9.14 1.88 -6.22
C LEU A 50 -10.17 2.17 -7.33
N GLY A 51 -10.77 1.13 -7.92
CA GLY A 51 -11.71 1.26 -9.05
C GLY A 51 -13.04 1.92 -8.65
N ASN A 52 -13.87 2.38 -9.56
CA ASN A 52 -15.16 3.05 -9.31
C ASN A 52 -15.17 4.04 -8.11
N THR A 53 -14.10 4.83 -7.94
CA THR A 53 -13.95 5.85 -6.89
C THR A 53 -13.61 7.21 -7.51
N LEU A 54 -12.33 7.50 -7.76
CA LEU A 54 -11.90 8.81 -8.24
C LEU A 54 -12.13 8.98 -9.74
N GLU A 55 -12.37 7.91 -10.48
CA GLU A 55 -12.81 7.93 -11.87
C GLU A 55 -14.32 8.00 -12.04
N ALA A 56 -15.08 7.87 -10.95
CA ALA A 56 -16.53 7.94 -11.02
C ALA A 56 -16.97 9.30 -11.55
N ILE A 57 -17.77 9.29 -12.63
CA ILE A 57 -18.01 10.49 -13.44
C ILE A 57 -18.65 11.60 -12.61
N CYS A 58 -17.96 12.74 -12.55
CA CYS A 58 -18.36 13.97 -11.87
C CYS A 58 -18.55 13.84 -10.33
N GLY A 59 -18.07 12.78 -9.68
CA GLY A 59 -18.17 12.66 -8.23
C GLY A 59 -17.63 11.37 -7.66
N GLU A 60 -16.71 11.47 -6.69
CA GLU A 60 -16.04 10.33 -6.05
C GLU A 60 -17.00 9.28 -5.48
N ASN A 61 -18.16 9.72 -4.98
CA ASN A 61 -19.16 8.84 -4.39
C ASN A 61 -20.18 8.27 -5.38
N ALA A 62 -20.12 8.63 -6.67
CA ALA A 62 -21.17 8.32 -7.63
C ALA A 62 -21.34 6.81 -7.88
N TRP A 63 -20.27 6.01 -7.78
CA TRP A 63 -20.28 4.57 -8.12
C TRP A 63 -19.87 3.62 -6.99
N GLY A 64 -19.63 4.12 -5.78
CA GLY A 64 -19.10 3.23 -4.74
C GLY A 64 -18.60 3.87 -3.47
N GLY A 65 -18.67 5.19 -3.31
CA GLY A 65 -18.30 5.83 -2.04
C GLY A 65 -16.81 6.17 -1.91
N VAL A 66 -16.54 7.00 -0.91
CA VAL A 66 -15.29 7.74 -0.70
C VAL A 66 -14.24 6.88 0.01
N VAL A 67 -12.98 6.97 -0.41
CA VAL A 67 -11.87 6.26 0.24
C VAL A 67 -11.36 7.00 1.47
N THR A 68 -10.99 6.25 2.52
CA THR A 68 -10.40 6.77 3.76
C THR A 68 -8.97 6.24 3.96
N GLN A 69 -8.20 6.84 4.87
CA GLN A 69 -6.89 6.29 5.27
C GLN A 69 -7.05 4.85 5.78
N THR A 70 -8.08 4.57 6.59
CA THR A 70 -8.33 3.23 7.17
C THR A 70 -8.43 2.15 6.09
N THR A 71 -9.02 2.48 4.94
CA THR A 71 -9.09 1.56 3.79
C THR A 71 -7.72 1.30 3.19
N ILE A 72 -6.89 2.33 3.03
CA ILE A 72 -5.51 2.18 2.54
C ILE A 72 -4.65 1.36 3.52
N ASP A 73 -4.80 1.62 4.83
CA ASP A 73 -4.15 0.85 5.90
C ASP A 73 -4.51 -0.64 5.81
N ALA A 74 -5.79 -0.95 5.52
CA ALA A 74 -6.27 -2.31 5.36
C ALA A 74 -5.70 -2.98 4.10
N VAL A 75 -5.64 -2.26 2.97
CA VAL A 75 -5.02 -2.76 1.73
C VAL A 75 -3.53 -3.06 1.95
N LYS A 76 -2.81 -2.16 2.63
CA LYS A 76 -1.40 -2.36 3.02
C LYS A 76 -1.24 -3.56 3.95
N ALA A 77 -2.07 -3.64 4.97
CA ALA A 77 -2.08 -4.73 5.96
C ALA A 77 -2.25 -6.09 5.30
N SER A 78 -3.15 -6.19 4.32
CA SER A 78 -3.36 -7.40 3.53
C SER A 78 -2.11 -7.86 2.78
N GLY A 79 -1.17 -6.97 2.48
CA GLY A 79 0.12 -7.29 1.86
C GLY A 79 0.34 -6.64 0.48
N PHE A 80 -0.67 -5.94 -0.06
CA PHE A 80 -0.48 -5.16 -1.28
C PHE A 80 0.59 -4.09 -1.07
N ASN A 81 1.42 -3.87 -2.09
CA ASN A 81 2.48 -2.87 -2.01
C ASN A 81 2.44 -1.83 -3.14
N THR A 82 1.41 -1.91 -3.99
CA THR A 82 1.13 -0.99 -5.09
C THR A 82 -0.37 -0.69 -5.09
N ILE A 83 -0.74 0.57 -5.32
CA ILE A 83 -2.12 0.99 -5.57
C ILE A 83 -2.17 1.71 -6.92
N ARG A 84 -3.11 1.32 -7.77
CA ARG A 84 -3.47 2.08 -8.97
C ARG A 84 -4.71 2.91 -8.65
N LEU A 85 -4.66 4.19 -8.97
CA LEU A 85 -5.71 5.17 -8.78
C LEU A 85 -6.23 5.59 -10.16
N PRO A 86 -7.30 4.93 -10.65
CA PRO A 86 -8.14 5.48 -11.70
C PRO A 86 -8.66 6.87 -11.30
N VAL A 87 -8.45 7.90 -12.14
CA VAL A 87 -8.95 9.26 -11.85
C VAL A 87 -9.58 9.90 -13.08
N ALA A 88 -10.75 10.51 -12.90
CA ALA A 88 -11.40 11.38 -13.88
C ALA A 88 -11.00 12.84 -13.62
N TRP A 89 -10.73 13.61 -14.68
CA TRP A 89 -10.20 14.97 -14.58
C TRP A 89 -10.99 15.97 -15.43
N ASP A 90 -11.41 15.57 -16.63
CA ASP A 90 -12.10 16.42 -17.60
C ASP A 90 -13.43 16.91 -17.04
N CYS A 91 -14.19 16.01 -16.44
CA CYS A 91 -15.45 16.35 -15.77
C CYS A 91 -15.30 17.22 -14.52
N HIS A 92 -14.09 17.32 -13.97
CA HIS A 92 -13.71 18.20 -12.87
C HIS A 92 -12.95 19.44 -13.35
N SER A 93 -13.10 19.80 -14.63
CA SER A 93 -12.42 20.95 -15.21
C SER A 93 -13.40 21.98 -15.77
N THR A 94 -12.98 23.24 -15.81
CA THR A 94 -13.69 24.31 -16.51
C THR A 94 -12.70 25.02 -17.42
N ASN A 95 -13.01 25.10 -18.72
CA ASN A 95 -12.15 25.70 -19.74
C ASN A 95 -10.71 25.17 -19.72
N GLY A 96 -10.54 23.86 -19.47
CA GLY A 96 -9.23 23.21 -19.43
C GLY A 96 -8.44 23.40 -18.12
N VAL A 97 -9.02 24.05 -17.11
CA VAL A 97 -8.43 24.20 -15.76
C VAL A 97 -9.10 23.21 -14.81
N ILE A 98 -8.32 22.34 -14.18
CA ILE A 98 -8.80 21.36 -13.20
C ILE A 98 -9.19 22.11 -11.92
N ASP A 99 -10.35 21.78 -11.35
CA ASP A 99 -10.82 22.32 -10.08
C ASP A 99 -9.76 22.10 -8.98
N PRO A 100 -9.24 23.18 -8.34
CA PRO A 100 -8.29 23.06 -7.25
C PRO A 100 -8.77 22.18 -6.08
N ALA A 101 -10.07 22.14 -5.79
CA ALA A 101 -10.62 21.27 -4.76
C ALA A 101 -10.51 19.79 -5.14
N TRP A 102 -10.75 19.48 -6.42
CA TRP A 102 -10.57 18.13 -6.94
C TRP A 102 -9.10 17.70 -6.93
N MET A 103 -8.20 18.56 -7.39
CA MET A 103 -6.75 18.30 -7.33
C MET A 103 -6.30 18.04 -5.89
N ALA A 104 -6.78 18.84 -4.93
CA ALA A 104 -6.48 18.67 -3.51
C ALA A 104 -7.01 17.33 -2.97
N ARG A 105 -8.21 16.90 -3.39
CA ARG A 105 -8.77 15.60 -2.99
C ARG A 105 -7.98 14.42 -3.54
N VAL A 106 -7.60 14.44 -4.82
CA VAL A 106 -6.74 13.38 -5.39
C VAL A 106 -5.39 13.36 -4.66
N LYS A 107 -4.83 14.54 -4.35
CA LYS A 107 -3.60 14.65 -3.56
C LYS A 107 -3.73 14.04 -2.17
N GLU A 108 -4.84 14.24 -1.49
CA GLU A 108 -5.12 13.63 -0.18
C GLU A 108 -5.11 12.10 -0.25
N VAL A 109 -5.72 11.50 -1.28
CA VAL A 109 -5.70 10.03 -1.47
C VAL A 109 -4.30 9.51 -1.80
N VAL A 110 -3.52 10.24 -2.60
CA VAL A 110 -2.10 9.90 -2.82
C VAL A 110 -1.32 9.99 -1.50
N ASP A 111 -1.57 11.00 -0.68
CA ASP A 111 -0.94 11.16 0.64
C ASP A 111 -1.30 10.01 1.58
N TYR A 112 -2.50 9.42 1.45
CA TYR A 112 -2.85 8.22 2.21
C TYR A 112 -1.93 7.04 1.90
N CYS A 113 -1.71 6.81 0.61
CA CYS A 113 -0.85 5.74 0.12
C CYS A 113 0.63 5.99 0.46
N MET A 114 1.07 7.25 0.41
CA MET A 114 2.44 7.63 0.76
C MET A 114 2.76 7.37 2.23
N ARG A 115 1.81 7.63 3.15
CA ARG A 115 1.98 7.33 4.58
C ARG A 115 2.24 5.84 4.84
N ASP A 116 1.69 4.97 4.00
CA ASP A 116 1.87 3.52 4.07
C ASP A 116 3.02 2.97 3.23
N SER A 117 3.82 3.87 2.64
CA SER A 117 4.96 3.53 1.79
C SER A 117 4.56 2.58 0.65
N LEU A 118 3.37 2.79 0.08
CA LEU A 118 2.87 2.08 -1.10
C LEU A 118 3.45 2.71 -2.37
N TYR A 119 3.59 1.95 -3.45
CA TYR A 119 3.72 2.52 -4.79
C TYR A 119 2.35 2.97 -5.28
N ILE A 120 2.28 4.09 -6.00
CA ILE A 120 1.03 4.69 -6.47
C ILE A 120 1.13 4.95 -7.96
N ILE A 121 0.12 4.53 -8.72
CA ILE A 121 -0.02 4.88 -10.14
C ILE A 121 -1.25 5.78 -10.28
N VAL A 122 -1.06 7.04 -10.65
CA VAL A 122 -2.16 7.96 -10.99
C VAL A 122 -2.28 8.03 -12.51
N ASN A 123 -3.49 7.87 -13.05
CA ASN A 123 -3.75 7.99 -14.48
C ASN A 123 -4.71 9.15 -14.81
N ILE A 124 -4.97 9.30 -16.12
CA ILE A 124 -6.25 9.80 -16.60
C ILE A 124 -7.02 8.56 -17.07
N HIS A 125 -8.16 8.28 -16.46
CA HIS A 125 -8.98 7.10 -16.76
C HIS A 125 -9.89 7.33 -17.98
N TRP A 126 -10.94 6.52 -18.17
CA TRP A 126 -11.90 6.69 -19.28
C TRP A 126 -12.41 8.13 -19.40
N ASP A 127 -12.83 8.73 -18.28
CA ASP A 127 -13.14 10.17 -18.14
C ASP A 127 -14.10 10.68 -19.23
N ASN A 128 -15.22 9.98 -19.44
CA ASN A 128 -16.20 10.20 -20.53
C ASN A 128 -15.63 10.07 -21.95
N GLY A 129 -14.49 9.42 -22.13
CA GLY A 129 -13.99 8.98 -23.43
C GLY A 129 -13.31 10.06 -24.25
N TRP A 130 -13.02 11.25 -23.68
CA TRP A 130 -12.46 12.38 -24.45
C TRP A 130 -11.14 12.03 -25.15
N LEU A 131 -10.32 11.16 -24.55
CA LEU A 131 -9.14 10.55 -25.15
C LEU A 131 -9.44 9.11 -25.56
N GLU A 132 -9.98 8.31 -24.64
CA GLU A 132 -10.07 6.86 -24.76
C GLU A 132 -10.86 6.41 -25.99
N ASN A 133 -11.94 7.12 -26.35
CA ASN A 133 -12.76 6.82 -27.52
C ASN A 133 -12.40 7.65 -28.75
N ASN A 134 -11.35 8.49 -28.67
CA ASN A 134 -11.00 9.50 -29.67
C ASN A 134 -9.54 9.35 -30.15
N VAL A 135 -9.13 8.12 -30.44
CA VAL A 135 -7.79 7.82 -30.96
C VAL A 135 -7.79 7.83 -32.50
N THR A 136 -8.08 9.00 -33.07
CA THR A 136 -8.23 9.19 -34.52
C THR A 136 -7.46 10.42 -35.01
N PRO A 137 -7.06 10.48 -36.30
CA PRO A 137 -6.38 11.66 -36.85
C PRO A 137 -7.20 12.96 -36.71
N ALA A 138 -8.53 12.87 -36.79
CA ALA A 138 -9.42 14.03 -36.67
C ALA A 138 -9.41 14.63 -35.25
N ALA A 139 -9.38 13.79 -34.22
CA ALA A 139 -9.34 14.23 -32.83
C ALA A 139 -7.92 14.56 -32.34
N GLN A 140 -6.89 14.13 -33.07
CA GLN A 140 -5.49 14.11 -32.61
C GLN A 140 -5.00 15.45 -32.06
N ALA A 141 -5.26 16.56 -32.76
CA ALA A 141 -4.80 17.87 -32.33
C ALA A 141 -5.48 18.32 -31.03
N GLN A 142 -6.79 18.14 -30.93
CA GLN A 142 -7.58 18.54 -29.75
C GLN A 142 -7.23 17.69 -28.53
N VAL A 143 -7.10 16.37 -28.71
CA VAL A 143 -6.75 15.44 -27.63
C VAL A 143 -5.33 15.71 -27.14
N ASN A 144 -4.35 15.94 -28.03
CA ASN A 144 -3.00 16.32 -27.61
C ASN A 144 -2.99 17.63 -26.80
N ALA A 145 -3.70 18.67 -27.24
CA ALA A 145 -3.76 19.94 -26.51
C ALA A 145 -4.35 19.77 -25.10
N LYS A 146 -5.43 18.99 -24.97
CA LYS A 146 -6.05 18.69 -23.68
C LYS A 146 -5.14 17.83 -22.79
N GLN A 147 -4.53 16.78 -23.35
CA GLN A 147 -3.56 15.92 -22.67
C GLN A 147 -2.36 16.73 -22.13
N GLN A 148 -1.81 17.64 -22.93
CA GLN A 148 -0.74 18.54 -22.48
C GLN A 148 -1.19 19.43 -21.32
N SER A 149 -2.37 20.04 -21.42
CA SER A 149 -2.91 20.93 -20.38
C SER A 149 -3.10 20.20 -19.04
N TYR A 150 -3.77 19.05 -19.05
CA TYR A 150 -4.07 18.29 -17.83
C TYR A 150 -2.82 17.72 -17.20
N TRP A 151 -1.94 17.08 -17.98
CA TRP A 151 -0.71 16.54 -17.43
C TRP A 151 0.25 17.61 -16.91
N THR A 152 0.25 18.81 -17.49
CA THR A 152 1.03 19.93 -16.92
C THR A 152 0.52 20.32 -15.52
N GLN A 153 -0.81 20.39 -15.34
CA GLN A 153 -1.42 20.72 -14.05
C GLN A 153 -1.19 19.61 -13.01
N ILE A 154 -1.48 18.36 -13.38
CA ILE A 154 -1.29 17.17 -12.53
C ILE A 154 0.19 17.04 -12.13
N ALA A 155 1.11 17.07 -13.10
CA ALA A 155 2.54 16.93 -12.82
C ALA A 155 3.04 18.04 -11.88
N ASN A 156 2.61 19.29 -12.05
CA ASN A 156 2.99 20.38 -11.13
C ASN A 156 2.47 20.16 -9.70
N ALA A 157 1.22 19.72 -9.53
CA ALA A 157 0.64 19.43 -8.21
C ALA A 157 1.41 18.32 -7.46
N PHE A 158 1.92 17.34 -8.20
CA PHE A 158 2.63 16.18 -7.66
C PHE A 158 4.17 16.25 -7.81
N LYS A 159 4.71 17.41 -8.18
CA LYS A 159 6.12 17.58 -8.57
C LYS A 159 7.15 17.13 -7.53
N ASN A 160 6.83 17.28 -6.24
CA ASN A 160 7.76 17.02 -5.15
C ASN A 160 7.63 15.62 -4.54
N TYR A 161 6.69 14.80 -5.01
CA TYR A 161 6.53 13.42 -4.55
C TYR A 161 7.74 12.58 -4.96
N ASN A 162 8.16 11.65 -4.12
CA ASN A 162 9.30 10.77 -4.37
C ASN A 162 8.98 9.67 -5.41
N GLU A 163 9.83 8.67 -5.52
CA GLU A 163 9.73 7.59 -6.50
C GLU A 163 8.56 6.62 -6.30
N HIS A 164 7.86 6.71 -5.17
CA HIS A 164 6.68 5.89 -4.95
C HIS A 164 5.51 6.29 -5.85
N LEU A 165 5.47 7.53 -6.36
CA LEU A 165 4.42 7.99 -7.27
C LEU A 165 4.87 7.87 -8.73
N LEU A 166 4.07 7.16 -9.52
CA LEU A 166 4.17 6.97 -10.96
C LEU A 166 2.96 7.62 -11.64
N PHE A 167 3.12 7.98 -12.92
CA PHE A 167 2.02 8.46 -13.75
C PHE A 167 1.77 7.52 -14.93
N ALA A 168 0.51 7.18 -15.16
CA ALA A 168 0.05 6.40 -16.30
C ALA A 168 -0.66 7.30 -17.32
N SER A 169 -0.20 7.31 -18.57
CA SER A 169 -0.63 8.29 -19.58
C SER A 169 -2.14 8.29 -19.87
N ALA A 170 -2.78 7.13 -19.79
CA ALA A 170 -4.15 6.84 -20.18
C ALA A 170 -4.64 5.57 -19.46
N ASN A 171 -5.79 5.05 -19.88
CA ASN A 171 -6.37 3.80 -19.38
C ASN A 171 -6.52 2.73 -20.48
N GLU A 172 -7.60 2.70 -21.25
CA GLU A 172 -7.85 1.68 -22.30
C GLU A 172 -8.03 2.29 -23.70
N PRO A 173 -7.05 3.05 -24.23
CA PRO A 173 -7.21 3.82 -25.47
C PRO A 173 -7.66 2.96 -26.66
N ALA A 174 -8.86 3.22 -27.19
CA ALA A 174 -9.51 2.39 -28.19
C ALA A 174 -8.79 2.47 -29.55
N VAL A 175 -7.95 1.47 -29.83
CA VAL A 175 -7.15 1.37 -31.05
C VAL A 175 -7.35 0.00 -31.68
N ASN A 176 -7.55 -0.04 -33.00
CA ASN A 176 -7.78 -1.27 -33.76
C ASN A 176 -6.80 -1.47 -34.92
N ASP A 177 -6.03 -0.44 -35.28
CA ASP A 177 -5.13 -0.48 -36.44
C ASP A 177 -3.85 0.36 -36.23
N ALA A 178 -2.96 0.33 -37.22
CA ALA A 178 -1.69 1.05 -37.19
C ALA A 178 -1.87 2.58 -37.20
N THR A 179 -2.94 3.10 -37.81
CA THR A 179 -3.22 4.54 -37.84
C THR A 179 -3.58 5.04 -36.44
N GLY A 180 -4.50 4.36 -35.77
CA GLY A 180 -4.85 4.63 -34.37
C GLY A 180 -3.64 4.47 -33.45
N MET A 181 -2.78 3.48 -33.69
CA MET A 181 -1.56 3.31 -32.89
C MET A 181 -0.59 4.49 -33.05
N SER A 182 -0.42 5.02 -34.26
CA SER A 182 0.40 6.21 -34.51
C SER A 182 -0.16 7.44 -33.77
N VAL A 183 -1.49 7.62 -33.79
CA VAL A 183 -2.17 8.68 -33.02
C VAL A 183 -1.95 8.48 -31.51
N LEU A 184 -2.08 7.25 -31.01
CA LEU A 184 -1.86 6.94 -29.60
C LEU A 184 -0.42 7.24 -29.14
N LEU A 185 0.58 6.90 -29.95
CA LEU A 185 1.97 7.25 -29.67
C LEU A 185 2.18 8.76 -29.55
N SER A 186 1.44 9.57 -30.31
CA SER A 186 1.46 11.03 -30.16
C SER A 186 0.89 11.49 -28.80
N TYR A 187 -0.19 10.86 -28.33
CA TYR A 187 -0.78 11.18 -27.02
C TYR A 187 0.17 10.85 -25.87
N HIS A 188 0.84 9.70 -25.95
CA HIS A 188 1.86 9.30 -24.98
C HIS A 188 3.09 10.21 -25.00
N GLN A 189 3.56 10.60 -26.20
CA GLN A 189 4.68 11.52 -26.31
C GLN A 189 4.34 12.91 -25.73
N THR A 190 3.13 13.41 -25.97
CA THR A 190 2.64 14.66 -25.40
C THR A 190 2.58 14.60 -23.87
N PHE A 191 2.10 13.48 -23.31
CA PHE A 191 2.12 13.23 -21.87
C PHE A 191 3.54 13.28 -21.30
N ILE A 192 4.50 12.54 -21.89
CA ILE A 192 5.90 12.53 -21.43
C ILE A 192 6.48 13.94 -21.46
N ASN A 193 6.29 14.66 -22.57
CA ASN A 193 6.79 16.02 -22.72
C ASN A 193 6.21 16.97 -21.66
N ALA A 194 4.90 16.91 -21.42
CA ALA A 194 4.22 17.72 -20.41
C ALA A 194 4.77 17.44 -19.00
N VAL A 195 4.90 16.17 -18.62
CA VAL A 195 5.43 15.80 -17.29
C VAL A 195 6.88 16.26 -17.14
N ARG A 196 7.76 15.94 -18.10
CA ARG A 196 9.19 16.27 -18.04
C ARG A 196 9.43 17.77 -17.98
N ALA A 197 8.65 18.57 -18.72
CA ALA A 197 8.74 20.03 -18.75
C ALA A 197 8.53 20.68 -17.37
N THR A 198 7.82 20.02 -16.44
CA THR A 198 7.61 20.56 -15.09
C THR A 198 8.86 20.49 -14.19
N GLY A 199 9.89 19.71 -14.55
CA GLY A 199 11.15 19.61 -13.80
C GLY A 199 11.00 19.01 -12.39
N GLY A 200 11.98 19.24 -11.50
CA GLY A 200 12.00 18.62 -10.17
C GLY A 200 12.03 17.09 -10.25
N ASN A 201 11.33 16.38 -9.37
CA ASN A 201 11.30 14.90 -9.44
C ASN A 201 10.65 14.38 -10.72
N ASN A 202 9.78 15.16 -11.37
CA ASN A 202 9.15 14.76 -12.63
C ASN A 202 10.16 14.67 -13.80
N SER A 203 11.35 15.26 -13.67
CA SER A 203 12.45 15.08 -14.64
C SER A 203 12.95 13.64 -14.72
N SER A 204 12.70 12.81 -13.68
CA SER A 204 13.15 11.42 -13.61
C SER A 204 12.08 10.44 -13.07
N ARG A 205 10.86 10.90 -12.83
CA ARG A 205 9.72 10.07 -12.39
C ARG A 205 9.41 9.00 -13.43
N THR A 206 9.22 7.77 -12.97
CA THR A 206 8.77 6.66 -13.81
C THR A 206 7.37 6.94 -14.36
N LEU A 207 7.20 6.71 -15.66
CA LEU A 207 5.94 6.88 -16.39
C LEU A 207 5.49 5.54 -16.99
N VAL A 208 4.18 5.34 -17.07
CA VAL A 208 3.56 4.10 -17.54
C VAL A 208 2.78 4.39 -18.84
N ILE A 209 3.05 3.59 -19.86
CA ILE A 209 2.54 3.75 -21.23
C ILE A 209 1.63 2.57 -21.57
N GLN A 210 0.39 2.85 -21.94
CA GLN A 210 -0.63 1.84 -22.18
C GLN A 210 -0.52 1.26 -23.59
N GLY A 211 -0.76 -0.03 -23.72
CA GLY A 211 -0.99 -0.66 -25.01
C GLY A 211 -2.35 -0.25 -25.63
N PRO A 212 -2.55 -0.46 -26.93
CA PRO A 212 -3.84 -0.28 -27.61
C PRO A 212 -4.94 -1.10 -26.93
N SER A 213 -5.97 -0.42 -26.43
CA SER A 213 -7.07 -0.99 -25.62
C SER A 213 -6.59 -1.83 -24.43
N THR A 214 -5.34 -1.60 -23.96
CA THR A 214 -4.64 -2.46 -22.98
C THR A 214 -4.74 -3.95 -23.26
N ASN A 215 -5.00 -4.33 -24.51
CA ASN A 215 -5.20 -5.70 -24.94
C ASN A 215 -3.87 -6.28 -25.41
N ILE A 216 -3.55 -7.49 -24.94
CA ILE A 216 -2.24 -8.12 -25.16
C ILE A 216 -1.97 -8.38 -26.65
N ASP A 217 -2.91 -8.95 -27.39
CA ASP A 217 -2.73 -9.27 -28.81
C ASP A 217 -2.55 -8.01 -29.67
N LYS A 218 -3.38 -7.00 -29.44
CA LYS A 218 -3.26 -5.69 -30.11
C LYS A 218 -1.93 -5.03 -29.76
N THR A 219 -1.52 -5.09 -28.50
CA THR A 219 -0.24 -4.51 -28.05
C THR A 219 0.93 -5.22 -28.73
N ASN A 220 0.92 -6.55 -28.76
CA ASN A 220 1.95 -7.33 -29.41
C ASN A 220 2.05 -7.03 -30.92
N THR A 221 0.91 -6.82 -31.59
CA THR A 221 0.84 -6.64 -33.04
C THR A 221 1.11 -5.20 -33.48
N LEU A 222 0.50 -4.23 -32.81
CA LEU A 222 0.48 -2.83 -33.24
C LEU A 222 1.58 -1.99 -32.59
N MET A 223 1.91 -2.23 -31.31
CA MET A 223 2.86 -1.41 -30.56
C MET A 223 4.30 -1.90 -30.76
N ASN A 224 4.93 -1.43 -31.84
CA ASN A 224 6.28 -1.85 -32.24
C ASN A 224 7.39 -0.93 -31.76
N THR A 225 7.05 0.24 -31.20
CA THR A 225 7.99 1.20 -30.60
C THR A 225 7.40 1.79 -29.32
N MET A 226 8.28 2.20 -28.40
CA MET A 226 7.90 3.04 -27.27
C MET A 226 8.06 4.52 -27.65
N PRO A 227 7.30 5.43 -27.04
CA PRO A 227 7.59 6.86 -27.07
C PRO A 227 9.02 7.16 -26.58
N THR A 228 9.56 8.31 -26.97
CA THR A 228 10.90 8.73 -26.58
C THR A 228 10.87 9.49 -25.26
N ASP A 229 11.74 9.13 -24.32
CA ASP A 229 11.97 9.85 -23.08
C ASP A 229 13.39 10.47 -23.12
N PRO A 230 13.57 11.76 -22.78
CA PRO A 230 14.91 12.37 -22.68
C PRO A 230 15.82 11.71 -21.63
N ILE A 231 15.26 10.88 -20.74
CA ILE A 231 16.00 10.12 -19.74
C ILE A 231 15.79 8.61 -19.92
N ALA A 232 16.89 7.87 -19.99
CA ALA A 232 16.84 6.43 -20.17
C ALA A 232 16.16 5.70 -18.99
N ASN A 233 15.52 4.57 -19.30
CA ASN A 233 15.00 3.60 -18.34
C ASN A 233 13.97 4.17 -17.34
N ARG A 234 13.09 5.06 -17.80
CA ARG A 234 11.99 5.66 -17.00
C ARG A 234 10.58 5.28 -17.44
N LEU A 235 10.44 4.40 -18.43
CA LEU A 235 9.14 3.97 -18.92
C LEU A 235 8.81 2.53 -18.49
N MET A 236 7.55 2.30 -18.18
CA MET A 236 6.92 0.98 -18.05
C MET A 236 5.81 0.85 -19.09
N MET A 237 5.44 -0.39 -19.43
CA MET A 237 4.32 -0.71 -20.32
C MET A 237 3.15 -1.27 -19.50
N GLU A 238 1.91 -0.93 -19.86
CA GLU A 238 0.69 -1.42 -19.22
C GLU A 238 -0.28 -2.12 -20.19
N ILE A 239 -0.75 -3.30 -19.78
CA ILE A 239 -1.88 -4.05 -20.36
C ILE A 239 -2.85 -4.43 -19.25
N HIS A 240 -4.06 -4.85 -19.60
CA HIS A 240 -5.06 -5.41 -18.69
C HIS A 240 -5.34 -6.88 -19.10
N TYR A 241 -5.91 -7.66 -18.20
CA TYR A 241 -6.23 -9.06 -18.45
C TYR A 241 -7.60 -9.44 -17.90
N TYR A 242 -8.53 -9.77 -18.79
CA TYR A 242 -9.88 -10.21 -18.46
C TYR A 242 -10.31 -11.42 -19.31
N GLU A 243 -9.38 -12.13 -19.93
CA GLU A 243 -9.69 -13.25 -20.79
C GLU A 243 -9.89 -14.56 -19.97
N PRO A 244 -10.95 -15.34 -20.23
CA PRO A 244 -12.07 -15.06 -21.13
C PRO A 244 -13.13 -14.18 -20.45
N ALA A 245 -13.66 -13.19 -21.18
CA ALA A 245 -14.72 -12.30 -20.68
C ALA A 245 -15.97 -13.07 -20.19
N GLN A 246 -16.24 -14.24 -20.79
CA GLN A 246 -17.29 -15.18 -20.36
C GLN A 246 -17.19 -15.57 -18.88
N PHE A 247 -15.98 -15.72 -18.36
CA PHE A 247 -15.73 -16.05 -16.96
C PHE A 247 -15.62 -14.78 -16.10
N THR A 248 -14.80 -13.83 -16.54
CA THR A 248 -14.32 -12.71 -15.72
C THR A 248 -15.29 -11.54 -15.63
N LEU A 249 -16.09 -11.26 -16.67
CA LEU A 249 -16.81 -9.99 -16.83
C LEU A 249 -18.32 -10.15 -17.05
N ILE A 250 -18.75 -10.98 -18.00
CA ILE A 250 -20.16 -10.94 -18.45
C ILE A 250 -21.11 -11.48 -17.38
N THR A 251 -22.25 -10.81 -17.20
CA THR A 251 -23.25 -11.09 -16.16
C THR A 251 -24.50 -11.78 -16.70
N LYS A 252 -24.56 -12.02 -18.01
CA LYS A 252 -25.62 -12.75 -18.71
C LYS A 252 -25.05 -13.47 -19.92
N ASP A 253 -25.81 -14.42 -20.46
CA ASP A 253 -25.48 -15.03 -21.75
C ASP A 253 -25.67 -14.01 -22.87
N GLU A 254 -24.67 -13.91 -23.74
CA GLU A 254 -24.67 -13.05 -24.91
C GLU A 254 -24.86 -13.89 -26.18
N THR A 255 -25.25 -13.25 -27.28
CA THR A 255 -25.46 -13.92 -28.58
C THR A 255 -24.20 -14.59 -29.11
N TRP A 256 -23.02 -14.10 -28.71
CA TRP A 256 -21.71 -14.59 -29.13
C TRP A 256 -21.04 -15.54 -28.12
N GLY A 257 -21.62 -15.74 -26.93
CA GLY A 257 -20.99 -16.55 -25.89
C GLY A 257 -21.82 -16.68 -24.61
N LYS A 258 -21.75 -17.86 -23.99
CA LYS A 258 -22.38 -18.13 -22.69
C LYS A 258 -21.46 -17.74 -21.55
N MET A 259 -22.02 -17.40 -20.40
CA MET A 259 -21.26 -17.27 -19.16
C MET A 259 -20.54 -18.57 -18.83
N PHE A 260 -19.27 -18.46 -18.46
CA PHE A 260 -18.53 -19.52 -17.80
C PHE A 260 -18.64 -19.31 -16.29
N TYR A 261 -19.08 -20.35 -15.58
CA TYR A 261 -19.07 -20.38 -14.12
C TYR A 261 -17.81 -21.04 -13.59
N TYR A 262 -17.15 -21.87 -14.42
CA TYR A 262 -15.99 -22.64 -14.03
C TYR A 262 -14.88 -22.48 -15.06
N TRP A 263 -13.69 -22.18 -14.57
CA TRP A 263 -12.44 -21.94 -15.27
C TRP A 263 -11.31 -22.72 -14.58
N GLY A 264 -10.41 -23.27 -15.38
CA GLY A 264 -9.27 -24.06 -14.94
C GLY A 264 -9.55 -25.54 -15.10
N ALA A 265 -8.62 -26.26 -15.73
CA ALA A 265 -8.84 -27.62 -16.21
C ALA A 265 -9.31 -28.61 -15.11
N ASN A 266 -8.91 -28.37 -13.86
CA ASN A 266 -9.26 -29.21 -12.70
C ASN A 266 -10.47 -28.70 -11.90
N TYR A 267 -11.14 -27.65 -12.36
CA TYR A 267 -12.27 -27.00 -11.68
C TYR A 267 -13.56 -27.02 -12.51
N HIS A 268 -13.58 -27.81 -13.59
CA HIS A 268 -14.77 -27.98 -14.42
C HIS A 268 -15.88 -28.75 -13.67
N SER A 269 -17.12 -28.30 -13.85
CA SER A 269 -18.30 -29.00 -13.33
C SER A 269 -18.58 -30.25 -14.17
N THR A 270 -18.91 -31.34 -13.48
CA THR A 270 -19.42 -32.58 -14.08
C THR A 270 -20.95 -32.58 -14.18
N THR A 271 -21.62 -31.66 -13.50
CA THR A 271 -23.08 -31.53 -13.41
C THR A 271 -23.64 -30.43 -14.31
N ASP A 272 -22.88 -29.35 -14.53
CA ASP A 272 -23.22 -28.27 -15.47
C ASP A 272 -22.04 -27.95 -16.40
N ALA A 273 -21.68 -28.95 -17.22
CA ALA A 273 -20.60 -28.82 -18.19
C ALA A 273 -20.82 -27.72 -19.24
N SER A 274 -22.07 -27.24 -19.40
CA SER A 274 -22.41 -26.15 -20.31
C SER A 274 -21.86 -24.79 -19.88
N ARG A 275 -21.41 -24.70 -18.62
CA ARG A 275 -20.83 -23.51 -17.97
C ARG A 275 -19.33 -23.63 -17.73
N ASN A 276 -18.69 -24.71 -18.18
CA ASN A 276 -17.23 -24.82 -18.17
C ASN A 276 -16.63 -23.89 -19.23
N ALA A 277 -15.48 -23.31 -18.92
CA ALA A 277 -14.69 -22.59 -19.89
C ALA A 277 -14.30 -23.52 -21.04
N THR A 278 -14.53 -23.05 -22.27
CA THR A 278 -14.17 -23.79 -23.49
C THR A 278 -12.92 -23.24 -24.16
N TRP A 279 -12.40 -22.11 -23.66
CA TRP A 279 -11.18 -21.44 -24.12
C TRP A 279 -10.70 -20.47 -23.02
N GLY A 280 -9.50 -19.91 -23.20
CA GLY A 280 -8.99 -18.86 -22.30
C GLY A 280 -8.44 -19.38 -20.97
N GLU A 281 -8.12 -20.68 -20.88
CA GLU A 281 -7.62 -21.31 -19.65
C GLU A 281 -6.11 -21.12 -19.46
N GLU A 282 -5.47 -21.95 -18.62
CA GLU A 282 -4.09 -21.80 -18.17
C GLU A 282 -3.07 -21.59 -19.32
N SER A 283 -3.13 -22.44 -20.35
CA SER A 283 -2.18 -22.39 -21.47
C SER A 283 -2.36 -21.14 -22.35
N PHE A 284 -3.60 -20.67 -22.50
CA PHE A 284 -3.89 -19.43 -23.22
C PHE A 284 -3.35 -18.22 -22.43
N MET A 285 -3.59 -18.20 -21.12
CA MET A 285 -3.07 -17.15 -20.24
C MET A 285 -1.54 -17.10 -20.31
N ASP A 286 -0.87 -18.25 -20.18
CA ASP A 286 0.58 -18.32 -20.29
C ASP A 286 1.11 -17.77 -21.62
N ALA A 287 0.50 -18.18 -22.74
CA ALA A 287 0.86 -17.69 -24.06
C ALA A 287 0.70 -16.17 -24.18
N GLN A 288 -0.39 -15.60 -23.66
CA GLN A 288 -0.62 -14.15 -23.65
C GLN A 288 0.45 -13.40 -22.83
N LEU A 289 0.77 -13.89 -21.62
CA LEU A 289 1.79 -13.25 -20.79
C LEU A 289 3.20 -13.38 -21.40
N ASP A 290 3.51 -14.47 -22.11
CA ASP A 290 4.78 -14.66 -22.81
C ASP A 290 4.97 -13.67 -23.98
N LEU A 291 3.89 -13.24 -24.65
CA LEU A 291 3.96 -12.19 -25.65
C LEU A 291 4.52 -10.90 -25.05
N MET A 292 4.01 -10.49 -23.89
CA MET A 292 4.43 -9.26 -23.21
C MET A 292 5.85 -9.37 -22.65
N LYS A 293 6.20 -10.55 -22.12
CA LYS A 293 7.56 -10.83 -21.68
C LYS A 293 8.56 -10.68 -22.83
N THR A 294 8.31 -11.36 -23.95
CA THR A 294 9.19 -11.35 -25.13
C THR A 294 9.28 -9.97 -25.78
N LYS A 295 8.14 -9.26 -25.86
CA LYS A 295 8.06 -7.96 -26.54
C LYS A 295 8.76 -6.86 -25.75
N PHE A 296 8.63 -6.85 -24.42
CA PHE A 296 9.03 -5.74 -23.56
C PHE A 296 10.00 -6.12 -22.43
N ILE A 297 9.66 -7.10 -21.59
CA ILE A 297 10.45 -7.42 -20.38
C ILE A 297 11.86 -7.86 -20.73
N ASP A 298 12.00 -8.76 -21.72
CA ASP A 298 13.31 -9.26 -22.17
C ASP A 298 14.16 -8.16 -22.83
N LYS A 299 13.55 -7.01 -23.14
CA LYS A 299 14.22 -5.81 -23.65
C LYS A 299 14.42 -4.74 -22.57
N GLY A 300 14.22 -5.08 -21.30
CA GLY A 300 14.45 -4.20 -20.15
C GLY A 300 13.33 -3.20 -19.88
N ILE A 301 12.13 -3.42 -20.41
CA ILE A 301 10.95 -2.56 -20.19
C ILE A 301 10.00 -3.29 -19.25
N PRO A 302 9.84 -2.84 -17.98
CA PRO A 302 8.91 -3.47 -17.06
C PRO A 302 7.46 -3.40 -17.56
N VAL A 303 6.69 -4.44 -17.26
CA VAL A 303 5.28 -4.56 -17.66
C VAL A 303 4.39 -4.69 -16.45
N ILE A 304 3.30 -3.92 -16.44
CA ILE A 304 2.24 -3.96 -15.45
C ILE A 304 1.00 -4.59 -16.09
N ILE A 305 0.37 -5.53 -15.39
CA ILE A 305 -1.03 -5.89 -15.62
C ILE A 305 -1.84 -4.91 -14.78
N GLY A 306 -2.26 -3.80 -15.39
CA GLY A 306 -2.88 -2.66 -14.70
C GLY A 306 -4.20 -3.03 -14.06
N GLU A 307 -4.91 -3.98 -14.65
CA GLU A 307 -6.17 -4.50 -14.17
C GLU A 307 -6.30 -5.99 -14.50
N PHE A 308 -6.81 -6.75 -13.52
CA PHE A 308 -7.36 -8.08 -13.71
C PHE A 308 -8.34 -8.37 -12.58
N ALA A 309 -9.44 -9.06 -12.89
CA ALA A 309 -10.34 -9.63 -11.89
C ALA A 309 -11.22 -10.70 -12.52
N ALA A 310 -11.85 -11.50 -11.68
CA ALA A 310 -12.98 -12.34 -12.05
C ALA A 310 -14.18 -11.99 -11.18
N ILE A 311 -15.34 -11.77 -11.80
CA ILE A 311 -16.59 -11.43 -11.11
C ILE A 311 -17.01 -12.55 -10.15
N ARG A 312 -17.55 -12.16 -9.00
CA ARG A 312 -18.17 -13.10 -8.05
C ARG A 312 -19.59 -13.41 -8.52
N ARG A 313 -19.94 -14.70 -8.59
CA ARG A 313 -21.30 -15.13 -8.96
C ARG A 313 -22.01 -15.79 -7.79
N THR A 314 -23.30 -15.51 -7.66
CA THR A 314 -24.23 -16.29 -6.82
C THR A 314 -25.03 -17.21 -7.73
N LEU A 315 -24.74 -18.51 -7.69
CA LEU A 315 -25.34 -19.50 -8.58
C LEU A 315 -26.71 -19.94 -8.07
N ASN A 316 -27.61 -20.24 -9.01
CA ASN A 316 -28.91 -20.83 -8.76
C ASN A 316 -29.20 -21.92 -9.81
N PRO A 317 -29.28 -23.22 -9.44
CA PRO A 317 -29.21 -23.75 -8.07
C PRO A 317 -27.80 -23.62 -7.45
N PRO A 318 -27.69 -23.52 -6.10
CA PRO A 318 -26.43 -23.22 -5.42
C PRO A 318 -25.48 -24.42 -5.26
N SER A 319 -25.82 -25.63 -5.76
CA SER A 319 -25.05 -26.86 -5.51
C SER A 319 -23.59 -26.77 -5.95
N ASP A 320 -23.30 -25.94 -6.97
CA ASP A 320 -21.96 -25.81 -7.55
C ASP A 320 -21.29 -24.48 -7.15
N GLN A 321 -21.86 -23.75 -6.18
CA GLN A 321 -21.32 -22.46 -5.71
C GLN A 321 -19.89 -22.61 -5.17
N ALA A 322 -19.61 -23.69 -4.44
CA ALA A 322 -18.27 -23.96 -3.91
C ALA A 322 -17.25 -24.17 -5.04
N LEU A 323 -17.66 -24.83 -6.13
CA LEU A 323 -16.80 -25.05 -7.30
C LEU A 323 -16.52 -23.73 -8.04
N HIS A 324 -17.53 -22.88 -8.23
CA HIS A 324 -17.32 -21.55 -8.79
C HIS A 324 -16.33 -20.71 -7.96
N ASN A 325 -16.50 -20.71 -6.63
CA ASN A 325 -15.58 -19.98 -5.75
C ASN A 325 -14.15 -20.53 -5.85
N ALA A 326 -13.99 -21.86 -5.84
CA ALA A 326 -12.68 -22.51 -5.97
C ALA A 326 -12.03 -22.22 -7.33
N SER A 327 -12.81 -22.27 -8.40
CA SER A 327 -12.39 -21.91 -9.75
C SER A 327 -11.94 -20.44 -9.84
N ARG A 328 -12.71 -19.53 -9.23
CA ARG A 328 -12.36 -18.10 -9.16
C ARG A 328 -11.05 -17.89 -8.41
N TRP A 329 -10.85 -18.54 -7.26
CA TRP A 329 -9.59 -18.44 -6.53
C TRP A 329 -8.43 -19.04 -7.33
N HIS A 330 -8.63 -20.15 -8.03
CA HIS A 330 -7.63 -20.72 -8.93
C HIS A 330 -7.24 -19.75 -10.05
N PHE A 331 -8.18 -19.01 -10.64
CA PHE A 331 -7.85 -17.96 -11.60
C PHE A 331 -6.94 -16.88 -11.00
N TYR A 332 -7.25 -16.37 -9.79
CA TYR A 332 -6.39 -15.40 -9.10
C TYR A 332 -5.00 -15.98 -8.80
N ASP A 333 -4.92 -17.22 -8.30
CA ASP A 333 -3.66 -17.90 -7.97
C ASP A 333 -2.80 -18.07 -9.22
N TYR A 334 -3.39 -18.57 -10.30
CA TYR A 334 -2.70 -18.88 -11.55
C TYR A 334 -2.20 -17.62 -12.26
N LEU A 335 -3.07 -16.60 -12.43
CA LEU A 335 -2.68 -15.35 -13.07
C LEU A 335 -1.55 -14.66 -12.31
N VAL A 336 -1.69 -14.51 -10.99
CA VAL A 336 -0.68 -13.83 -10.19
C VAL A 336 0.64 -14.61 -10.20
N SER A 337 0.59 -15.94 -10.00
CA SER A 337 1.81 -16.78 -10.02
C SER A 337 2.52 -16.71 -11.37
N SER A 338 1.77 -16.84 -12.47
CA SER A 338 2.31 -16.81 -13.83
C SER A 338 2.86 -15.44 -14.19
N ALA A 339 2.14 -14.36 -13.88
CA ALA A 339 2.59 -12.98 -14.08
C ALA A 339 3.91 -12.73 -13.34
N ARG A 340 4.00 -13.10 -12.06
CA ARG A 340 5.22 -12.94 -11.26
C ARG A 340 6.39 -13.75 -11.78
N ALA A 341 6.15 -15.00 -12.18
CA ALA A 341 7.19 -15.86 -12.77
C ALA A 341 7.75 -15.28 -14.08
N LYS A 342 6.91 -14.58 -14.85
CA LYS A 342 7.28 -13.94 -16.12
C LYS A 342 7.78 -12.49 -15.95
N GLY A 343 7.79 -11.95 -14.74
CA GLY A 343 8.29 -10.60 -14.42
C GLY A 343 7.26 -9.46 -14.58
N LEU A 344 5.99 -9.79 -14.79
CA LEU A 344 4.90 -8.83 -14.82
C LEU A 344 4.46 -8.46 -13.40
N ILE A 345 3.91 -7.25 -13.25
CA ILE A 345 3.37 -6.74 -11.98
C ILE A 345 1.84 -6.81 -12.03
N PRO A 346 1.20 -7.78 -11.35
CA PRO A 346 -0.25 -7.90 -11.35
C PRO A 346 -0.90 -6.89 -10.39
N ILE A 347 -1.86 -6.11 -10.87
CA ILE A 347 -2.64 -5.16 -10.09
C ILE A 347 -4.13 -5.52 -10.20
N CYS A 348 -4.70 -6.03 -9.11
CA CYS A 348 -6.06 -6.54 -9.07
C CYS A 348 -7.06 -5.39 -9.21
N TRP A 349 -8.08 -5.56 -10.05
CA TRP A 349 -9.23 -4.65 -10.11
C TRP A 349 -10.18 -4.91 -8.93
N ASP A 350 -10.63 -3.85 -8.26
CA ASP A 350 -11.58 -3.94 -7.14
C ASP A 350 -12.51 -2.72 -7.11
N ILE A 351 -13.80 -2.99 -6.90
CA ILE A 351 -14.85 -1.98 -6.73
C ILE A 351 -15.36 -1.99 -5.29
N ASN A 352 -16.11 -0.96 -4.86
CA ASN A 352 -16.55 -0.92 -3.46
C ASN A 352 -17.44 -2.12 -3.15
N LYS A 353 -17.30 -2.66 -1.93
CA LYS A 353 -18.05 -3.79 -1.40
C LYS A 353 -17.72 -5.16 -2.03
N GLU A 354 -16.64 -5.27 -2.83
CA GLU A 354 -16.12 -6.56 -3.29
C GLU A 354 -15.04 -7.10 -2.34
N MET A 355 -13.81 -6.60 -2.40
CA MET A 355 -12.76 -7.01 -1.45
C MET A 355 -12.75 -6.19 -0.17
N TYR A 356 -13.06 -4.89 -0.27
CA TYR A 356 -13.06 -3.96 0.86
C TYR A 356 -14.32 -3.09 0.89
N ASP A 357 -14.74 -2.74 2.10
CA ASP A 357 -15.65 -1.64 2.33
C ASP A 357 -14.87 -0.32 2.43
N ARG A 358 -14.99 0.55 1.43
CA ARG A 358 -14.20 1.79 1.34
C ARG A 358 -14.45 2.79 2.45
N GLY A 359 -15.65 2.78 3.03
CA GLY A 359 -15.99 3.70 4.11
C GLY A 359 -15.36 3.31 5.44
N THR A 360 -15.08 2.01 5.64
CA THR A 360 -14.74 1.45 6.96
C THR A 360 -13.39 0.71 6.97
N GLY A 361 -12.84 0.37 5.81
CA GLY A 361 -11.66 -0.47 5.65
C GLY A 361 -11.88 -1.94 5.98
N VAL A 362 -13.14 -2.38 6.18
CA VAL A 362 -13.42 -3.79 6.47
C VAL A 362 -13.11 -4.66 5.26
N VAL A 363 -12.37 -5.75 5.50
CA VAL A 363 -12.13 -6.81 4.53
C VAL A 363 -13.39 -7.66 4.37
N LEU A 364 -13.86 -7.78 3.13
CA LEU A 364 -15.07 -8.52 2.74
C LEU A 364 -14.77 -9.84 2.03
N ASP A 365 -13.66 -9.93 1.29
CA ASP A 365 -13.22 -11.14 0.58
C ASP A 365 -11.77 -11.52 0.92
N GLN A 366 -11.58 -11.95 2.17
CA GLN A 366 -10.27 -12.34 2.69
C GLN A 366 -9.66 -13.54 1.94
N GLU A 367 -10.48 -14.47 1.44
CA GLU A 367 -9.98 -15.66 0.73
C GLU A 367 -9.33 -15.27 -0.60
N THR A 368 -9.96 -14.39 -1.38
CA THR A 368 -9.36 -13.88 -2.62
C THR A 368 -8.08 -13.09 -2.34
N ILE A 369 -8.08 -12.21 -1.34
CA ILE A 369 -6.88 -11.47 -0.92
C ILE A 369 -5.76 -12.43 -0.55
N SER A 370 -6.02 -13.41 0.31
CA SER A 370 -5.03 -14.39 0.76
C SER A 370 -4.49 -15.23 -0.40
N THR A 371 -5.34 -15.54 -1.38
CA THR A 371 -4.95 -16.27 -2.61
C THR A 371 -3.99 -15.44 -3.46
N ILE A 372 -4.31 -14.17 -3.72
CA ILE A 372 -3.44 -13.23 -4.45
C ILE A 372 -2.10 -13.07 -3.72
N MET A 373 -2.10 -12.88 -2.40
CA MET A 373 -0.87 -12.70 -1.62
C MET A 373 0.03 -13.94 -1.67
N LYS A 374 -0.56 -15.13 -1.48
CA LYS A 374 0.15 -16.40 -1.57
C LYS A 374 0.81 -16.56 -2.95
N ALA A 375 0.05 -16.36 -4.02
CA ALA A 375 0.53 -16.46 -5.39
C ALA A 375 1.63 -15.42 -5.70
N ALA A 376 1.55 -14.24 -5.11
CA ALA A 376 2.57 -13.20 -5.25
C ALA A 376 3.87 -13.49 -4.46
N GLY A 377 3.93 -14.57 -3.67
CA GLY A 377 5.03 -14.84 -2.75
C GLY A 377 5.13 -13.78 -1.65
N VAL A 378 4.02 -13.15 -1.31
CA VAL A 378 3.92 -12.13 -0.26
C VAL A 378 3.33 -12.77 0.97
N THR A 379 4.12 -12.85 2.04
CA THR A 379 3.56 -13.12 3.35
C THR A 379 2.74 -11.90 3.79
N PRO A 380 1.47 -12.07 4.20
CA PRO A 380 0.65 -10.95 4.66
C PRO A 380 1.40 -10.12 5.69
N GLY A 381 1.23 -8.80 5.60
CA GLY A 381 1.81 -7.88 6.57
C GLY A 381 1.32 -8.19 7.98
N TYR A 382 2.06 -7.75 8.98
CA TYR A 382 1.52 -7.75 10.33
C TYR A 382 0.57 -6.59 10.51
N VAL A 383 -0.44 -6.76 11.34
CA VAL A 383 -1.35 -5.71 11.79
C VAL A 383 -1.16 -5.45 13.27
N ARG A 384 -1.60 -4.28 13.68
CA ARG A 384 -1.72 -3.85 15.07
C ARG A 384 -3.18 -3.56 15.36
N LEU A 385 -3.69 -4.08 16.47
CA LEU A 385 -5.06 -3.85 16.93
C LEU A 385 -5.03 -2.86 18.08
N ALA A 386 -5.40 -1.60 17.86
CA ALA A 386 -5.43 -0.59 18.93
C ALA A 386 -6.86 -0.34 19.42
N ASN A 387 -7.07 -0.41 20.72
CA ASN A 387 -8.37 -0.21 21.34
C ASN A 387 -8.79 1.27 21.23
N ARG A 388 -10.03 1.53 20.80
CA ARG A 388 -10.55 2.90 20.67
C ARG A 388 -10.61 3.63 22.01
N ALA A 389 -10.97 2.95 23.10
CA ALA A 389 -11.15 3.61 24.40
C ALA A 389 -9.82 4.00 25.05
N THR A 390 -8.78 3.18 24.90
CA THR A 390 -7.53 3.32 25.66
C THR A 390 -6.30 3.63 24.82
N GLY A 391 -6.36 3.37 23.51
CA GLY A 391 -5.20 3.43 22.61
C GLY A 391 -4.18 2.30 22.82
N LEU A 392 -4.41 1.39 23.76
CA LEU A 392 -3.54 0.22 23.97
C LEU A 392 -3.73 -0.81 22.85
N LEU A 393 -2.66 -1.50 22.52
CA LEU A 393 -2.65 -2.53 21.49
C LEU A 393 -2.87 -3.92 22.09
N ALA A 394 -3.63 -4.76 21.39
CA ALA A 394 -3.66 -6.19 21.67
C ALA A 394 -2.24 -6.77 21.58
N ASP A 395 -1.80 -7.47 22.61
CA ASP A 395 -0.42 -7.88 22.82
C ASP A 395 -0.37 -9.35 23.29
N GLY A 396 0.37 -10.19 22.57
CA GLY A 396 0.59 -11.59 22.95
C GLY A 396 1.53 -11.73 24.16
N MET A 397 2.17 -10.65 24.60
CA MET A 397 3.05 -10.52 25.75
C MET A 397 4.20 -11.53 25.80
N TYR A 398 4.59 -12.08 24.65
CA TYR A 398 5.52 -13.22 24.55
C TYR A 398 5.09 -14.46 25.35
N ARG A 399 3.77 -14.60 25.62
CA ARG A 399 3.20 -15.75 26.31
C ARG A 399 2.98 -16.88 25.30
N SER A 400 3.83 -17.91 25.33
CA SER A 400 3.86 -18.99 24.32
C SER A 400 3.15 -20.29 24.75
N ALA A 401 2.42 -20.27 25.87
CA ALA A 401 1.66 -21.43 26.35
C ALA A 401 0.20 -21.37 25.88
N ASN A 402 -0.35 -22.53 25.49
CA ASN A 402 -1.77 -22.66 25.19
C ASN A 402 -2.62 -22.30 26.43
N GLY A 403 -3.63 -21.46 26.22
CA GLY A 403 -4.52 -20.96 27.28
C GLY A 403 -3.97 -19.75 28.02
N ALA A 404 -2.78 -19.24 27.67
CA ALA A 404 -2.28 -18.00 28.22
C ALA A 404 -3.18 -16.82 27.81
N ASN A 405 -3.30 -15.83 28.70
CA ASN A 405 -4.15 -14.67 28.45
C ASN A 405 -3.54 -13.79 27.35
N THR A 406 -4.38 -13.29 26.44
CA THR A 406 -4.00 -12.18 25.56
C THR A 406 -4.04 -10.89 26.37
N GLY A 407 -2.97 -10.10 26.30
CA GLY A 407 -2.87 -8.83 27.01
C GLY A 407 -3.08 -7.61 26.14
N GLN A 408 -2.90 -6.43 26.75
CA GLN A 408 -2.85 -5.16 26.05
C GLN A 408 -1.73 -4.26 26.58
N TRP A 409 -1.13 -3.48 25.69
CA TRP A 409 0.03 -2.65 26.01
C TRP A 409 0.14 -1.42 25.12
N SER A 410 0.73 -0.33 25.63
CA SER A 410 1.00 0.88 24.88
C SER A 410 1.95 0.60 23.71
N TYR A 411 1.86 1.36 22.62
CA TYR A 411 2.74 1.13 21.47
C TYR A 411 4.22 1.08 21.85
N SER A 412 4.90 0.00 21.46
CA SER A 412 6.34 -0.18 21.69
C SER A 412 7.09 -0.68 20.45
N GLY A 413 6.39 -0.91 19.33
CA GLY A 413 6.95 -1.56 18.14
C GLY A 413 7.23 -3.06 18.31
N SER A 414 6.86 -3.65 19.45
CA SER A 414 7.14 -5.06 19.77
C SER A 414 6.47 -6.00 18.78
N ASP A 415 7.15 -7.10 18.44
CA ASP A 415 6.56 -8.19 17.66
C ASP A 415 5.37 -8.83 18.40
N ALA A 416 5.29 -8.71 19.72
CA ALA A 416 4.14 -9.20 20.47
C ALA A 416 2.87 -8.36 20.26
N GLN A 417 2.97 -7.15 19.72
CA GLN A 417 1.83 -6.28 19.37
C GLN A 417 1.35 -6.48 17.93
N GLN A 418 1.99 -7.40 17.20
CA GLN A 418 1.84 -7.57 15.78
C GLN A 418 1.18 -8.91 15.49
N TRP A 419 0.24 -8.91 14.56
CA TRP A 419 -0.63 -10.05 14.28
C TRP A 419 -0.71 -10.30 12.78
N THR A 420 -0.60 -11.53 12.33
CA THR A 420 -0.99 -11.90 10.96
C THR A 420 -2.50 -12.15 10.95
N VAL A 421 -3.19 -11.63 9.94
CA VAL A 421 -4.61 -11.91 9.69
C VAL A 421 -4.68 -13.05 8.69
N GLU A 422 -5.25 -14.18 9.11
CA GLU A 422 -5.41 -15.38 8.28
C GLU A 422 -6.90 -15.65 8.00
N ALA A 423 -7.26 -15.96 6.76
CA ALA A 423 -8.62 -16.29 6.37
C ALA A 423 -9.14 -17.55 7.09
N ALA A 424 -10.45 -17.57 7.40
CA ALA A 424 -11.15 -18.75 7.91
C ALA A 424 -12.66 -18.68 7.62
N ASP A 425 -13.11 -19.09 6.42
CA ASP A 425 -14.55 -19.33 6.12
C ASP A 425 -15.47 -18.13 6.47
N GLY A 426 -15.14 -16.94 5.96
CA GLY A 426 -15.87 -15.70 6.26
C GLY A 426 -15.57 -15.07 7.63
N TYR A 427 -14.61 -15.64 8.37
CA TYR A 427 -14.00 -15.12 9.60
C TYR A 427 -12.50 -14.92 9.39
N VAL A 428 -11.83 -14.36 10.41
CA VAL A 428 -10.37 -14.24 10.47
C VAL A 428 -9.80 -14.96 11.69
N ARG A 429 -8.56 -15.41 11.56
CA ARG A 429 -7.68 -15.87 12.63
C ARG A 429 -6.57 -14.85 12.81
N LEU A 430 -6.29 -14.46 14.05
CA LEU A 430 -5.26 -13.47 14.37
C LEU A 430 -4.08 -14.17 15.02
N LYS A 431 -3.01 -14.39 14.26
CA LYS A 431 -1.79 -15.06 14.73
C LYS A 431 -0.79 -14.06 15.24
N ASN A 432 -0.43 -14.14 16.52
CA ASN A 432 0.57 -13.26 17.10
C ASN A 432 1.96 -13.54 16.50
N ARG A 433 2.65 -12.50 16.03
CA ARG A 433 3.97 -12.59 15.42
C ARG A 433 5.03 -13.13 16.38
N ALA A 434 5.04 -12.67 17.63
CA ALA A 434 6.07 -13.07 18.59
C ALA A 434 5.94 -14.51 19.08
N THR A 435 4.71 -15.01 19.24
CA THR A 435 4.45 -16.31 19.87
C THR A 435 4.03 -17.40 18.89
N GLY A 436 3.54 -17.03 17.71
CA GLY A 436 2.94 -17.96 16.75
C GLY A 436 1.57 -18.51 17.16
N LEU A 437 1.02 -18.07 18.31
CA LEU A 437 -0.29 -18.46 18.81
C LEU A 437 -1.41 -17.55 18.28
N TYR A 438 -2.62 -18.08 18.21
CA TYR A 438 -3.80 -17.38 17.72
C TYR A 438 -4.60 -16.78 18.87
N LEU A 439 -5.16 -15.59 18.66
CA LEU A 439 -6.18 -15.02 19.54
C LEU A 439 -7.38 -15.98 19.62
N ASP A 440 -7.73 -16.38 20.83
CA ASP A 440 -8.64 -17.48 21.09
C ASP A 440 -9.70 -17.11 22.13
N GLY A 441 -10.97 -17.39 21.85
CA GLY A 441 -12.08 -17.14 22.79
C GLY A 441 -12.14 -18.14 23.96
N LEU A 442 -11.35 -19.20 23.90
CA LEU A 442 -11.23 -20.32 24.83
C LEU A 442 -12.55 -21.05 25.13
N GLY A 443 -13.58 -20.84 24.30
CA GLY A 443 -14.94 -21.35 24.52
C GLY A 443 -15.65 -20.71 25.72
N ARG A 444 -15.15 -19.58 26.24
CA ARG A 444 -15.70 -18.91 27.42
C ARG A 444 -16.87 -18.01 27.04
N THR A 445 -18.06 -18.27 27.57
CA THR A 445 -19.31 -17.60 27.16
C THR A 445 -19.83 -16.55 28.15
N ALA A 446 -19.15 -16.32 29.28
CA ALA A 446 -19.53 -15.31 30.25
C ALA A 446 -18.88 -13.94 29.95
N ASP A 447 -19.64 -12.86 30.13
CA ASP A 447 -19.13 -11.49 30.03
C ASP A 447 -17.95 -11.26 30.98
N GLY A 448 -16.90 -10.61 30.48
CA GLY A 448 -15.67 -10.35 31.23
C GLY A 448 -14.68 -11.52 31.22
N SER A 449 -15.00 -12.63 30.56
CA SER A 449 -14.07 -13.75 30.41
C SER A 449 -12.84 -13.34 29.62
N VAL A 450 -11.65 -13.65 30.14
CA VAL A 450 -10.38 -13.33 29.50
C VAL A 450 -10.25 -14.05 28.15
N ALA A 451 -9.84 -13.31 27.11
CA ALA A 451 -9.44 -13.85 25.82
C ALA A 451 -8.04 -14.48 25.94
N GLY A 452 -7.82 -15.59 25.25
CA GLY A 452 -6.60 -16.37 25.32
C GLY A 452 -5.76 -16.37 24.07
N LEU A 453 -4.67 -17.12 24.13
CA LEU A 453 -3.79 -17.51 23.05
C LEU A 453 -3.78 -19.03 22.93
N TRP A 454 -3.81 -19.55 21.71
CA TRP A 454 -3.76 -20.99 21.48
C TRP A 454 -3.05 -21.34 20.16
N SER A 455 -2.35 -22.47 20.11
CA SER A 455 -1.72 -22.99 18.91
C SER A 455 -2.75 -23.25 17.82
N PHE A 456 -2.37 -23.23 16.54
CA PHE A 456 -3.31 -23.50 15.44
C PHE A 456 -4.23 -24.70 15.72
N SER A 457 -5.53 -24.53 15.49
CA SER A 457 -6.52 -25.61 15.49
C SER A 457 -7.65 -25.32 14.50
N SER A 458 -8.50 -26.32 14.24
CA SER A 458 -9.76 -26.14 13.50
C SER A 458 -10.89 -25.56 14.35
N SER A 459 -10.63 -25.24 15.62
CA SER A 459 -11.65 -24.74 16.54
C SER A 459 -12.19 -23.38 16.11
N TYR A 460 -13.51 -23.21 16.26
CA TYR A 460 -14.16 -21.91 16.07
C TYR A 460 -13.75 -20.87 17.13
N ASN A 461 -13.11 -21.28 18.23
CA ASN A 461 -12.60 -20.35 19.22
C ASN A 461 -11.53 -19.41 18.66
N GLN A 462 -10.81 -19.79 17.60
CA GLN A 462 -9.76 -18.98 16.97
C GLN A 462 -10.29 -18.07 15.88
N GLN A 463 -11.57 -18.18 15.54
CA GLN A 463 -12.18 -17.51 14.41
C GLN A 463 -12.99 -16.32 14.89
N TRP A 464 -12.73 -15.15 14.31
CA TRP A 464 -13.33 -13.89 14.70
C TRP A 464 -13.98 -13.23 13.49
N LYS A 465 -15.23 -12.80 13.63
CA LYS A 465 -15.91 -12.00 12.63
C LYS A 465 -15.50 -10.55 12.83
N THR A 466 -14.95 -9.95 11.79
CA THR A 466 -14.73 -8.51 11.70
C THR A 466 -16.05 -7.82 11.34
N GLU A 467 -16.49 -6.89 12.17
CA GLU A 467 -17.72 -6.11 11.96
C GLU A 467 -17.38 -4.62 11.97
N ALA A 468 -17.84 -3.86 10.96
CA ALA A 468 -17.60 -2.41 10.90
C ALA A 468 -18.40 -1.66 11.97
N THR A 469 -17.78 -0.63 12.57
CA THR A 469 -18.47 0.33 13.45
C THR A 469 -17.84 1.73 13.32
N GLY A 470 -18.42 2.56 12.43
CA GLY A 470 -17.79 3.82 12.02
C GLY A 470 -16.42 3.58 11.39
N ASN A 471 -15.39 4.30 11.86
CA ASN A 471 -13.99 4.14 11.41
C ASN A 471 -13.23 3.02 12.14
N TYR A 472 -13.94 2.17 12.89
CA TYR A 472 -13.37 1.10 13.72
C TYR A 472 -13.98 -0.25 13.35
N ILE A 473 -13.40 -1.31 13.88
CA ILE A 473 -13.92 -2.68 13.78
C ILE A 473 -14.28 -3.22 15.16
N LYS A 474 -15.20 -4.17 15.20
CA LYS A 474 -15.41 -5.09 16.31
C LYS A 474 -14.99 -6.51 15.89
N LEU A 475 -14.50 -7.30 16.83
CA LEU A 475 -14.09 -8.68 16.61
C LEU A 475 -15.00 -9.62 17.41
N LYS A 476 -15.95 -10.28 16.75
CA LYS A 476 -16.89 -11.21 17.37
C LYS A 476 -16.40 -12.65 17.25
N ASN A 477 -16.19 -13.36 18.34
CA ASN A 477 -15.75 -14.74 18.30
C ASN A 477 -16.84 -15.65 17.71
N ARG A 478 -16.46 -16.55 16.78
CA ARG A 478 -17.38 -17.48 16.11
C ARG A 478 -17.98 -18.50 17.08
N ALA A 479 -17.20 -18.97 18.06
CA ALA A 479 -17.67 -19.98 19.00
C ALA A 479 -18.53 -19.40 20.13
N THR A 480 -18.12 -18.27 20.71
CA THR A 480 -18.76 -17.72 21.92
C THR A 480 -19.81 -16.66 21.61
N GLY A 481 -19.77 -16.03 20.43
CA GLY A 481 -20.62 -14.90 20.06
C GLY A 481 -20.27 -13.58 20.77
N LEU A 482 -19.26 -13.58 21.64
CA LEU A 482 -18.79 -12.40 22.38
C LEU A 482 -17.76 -11.59 21.57
N TYR A 483 -17.63 -10.31 21.90
CA TYR A 483 -16.71 -9.39 21.26
C TYR A 483 -15.44 -9.18 22.07
N LEU A 484 -14.28 -9.10 21.41
CA LEU A 484 -13.01 -8.72 22.04
C LEU A 484 -13.14 -7.33 22.70
N ASP A 485 -12.82 -7.25 23.98
CA ASP A 485 -13.09 -6.10 24.84
C ASP A 485 -11.84 -5.72 25.66
N GLY A 486 -11.46 -4.44 25.59
CA GLY A 486 -10.34 -3.87 26.35
C GLY A 486 -10.64 -3.56 27.82
N LEU A 487 -11.88 -3.74 28.26
CA LEU A 487 -12.41 -3.44 29.61
C LEU A 487 -12.19 -2.00 30.09
N GLY A 488 -11.78 -1.08 29.21
CA GLY A 488 -11.37 0.27 29.58
C GLY A 488 -10.09 0.30 30.44
N GLN A 489 -9.34 -0.80 30.47
CA GLN A 489 -8.12 -0.90 31.27
C GLN A 489 -6.99 -0.14 30.60
N THR A 490 -6.39 0.80 31.31
CA THR A 490 -5.31 1.67 30.81
C THR A 490 -3.92 1.22 31.26
N ALA A 491 -3.84 0.16 32.05
CA ALA A 491 -2.57 -0.39 32.55
C ALA A 491 -1.91 -1.30 31.51
N ASN A 492 -0.63 -1.09 31.26
CA ASN A 492 0.18 -2.00 30.45
C ASN A 492 0.23 -3.39 31.10
N GLY A 493 -0.09 -4.41 30.32
CA GLY A 493 -0.12 -5.81 30.75
C GLY A 493 -1.43 -6.26 31.36
N ALA A 494 -2.44 -5.38 31.35
CA ALA A 494 -3.84 -5.75 31.51
C ALA A 494 -4.22 -6.87 30.53
N ASP A 495 -5.09 -7.78 30.95
CA ASP A 495 -5.62 -8.80 30.07
C ASP A 495 -6.79 -8.26 29.24
N LEU A 496 -6.92 -8.76 28.02
CA LEU A 496 -8.11 -8.56 27.19
C LEU A 496 -9.19 -9.55 27.58
N ALA A 497 -10.44 -9.11 27.48
CA ALA A 497 -11.59 -9.95 27.75
C ALA A 497 -12.50 -10.07 26.54
N GLN A 498 -13.62 -10.74 26.75
CA GLN A 498 -14.71 -10.85 25.81
C GLN A 498 -16.00 -10.43 26.51
N TRP A 499 -16.88 -9.76 25.77
CA TRP A 499 -18.13 -9.24 26.31
C TRP A 499 -19.24 -9.27 25.26
N SER A 500 -20.49 -9.38 25.71
CA SER A 500 -21.68 -9.26 24.88
C SER A 500 -21.69 -7.95 24.08
N GLY A 501 -22.28 -7.99 22.88
CA GLY A 501 -22.23 -6.85 21.96
C GLY A 501 -22.85 -5.58 22.53
N SER A 502 -22.08 -4.49 22.53
CA SER A 502 -22.53 -3.15 22.92
C SER A 502 -21.97 -2.06 22.00
N SER A 503 -22.35 -0.80 22.25
CA SER A 503 -21.77 0.38 21.60
C SER A 503 -20.49 0.87 22.29
N SER A 504 -20.03 0.18 23.35
CA SER A 504 -18.84 0.58 24.12
C SER A 504 -17.60 0.71 23.24
N TYR A 505 -16.81 1.77 23.47
CA TYR A 505 -15.53 1.96 22.80
C TYR A 505 -14.51 0.89 23.16
N ASN A 506 -14.71 0.16 24.27
CA ASN A 506 -13.84 -0.95 24.64
C ASN A 506 -13.90 -2.12 23.65
N GLN A 507 -14.99 -2.24 22.86
CA GLN A 507 -15.18 -3.29 21.86
C GLN A 507 -14.75 -2.85 20.45
N GLN A 508 -14.21 -1.64 20.32
CA GLN A 508 -13.90 -1.04 19.03
C GLN A 508 -12.39 -0.93 18.88
N TRP A 509 -11.89 -1.33 17.73
CA TRP A 509 -10.47 -1.46 17.45
C TRP A 509 -10.13 -0.79 16.13
N THR A 510 -8.95 -0.17 16.03
CA THR A 510 -8.33 0.06 14.72
C THR A 510 -7.48 -1.14 14.37
N MET A 511 -7.42 -1.51 13.10
CA MET A 511 -6.51 -2.53 12.58
C MET A 511 -5.60 -1.86 11.57
N THR A 512 -4.34 -1.63 11.95
CA THR A 512 -3.40 -0.86 11.13
C THR A 512 -2.25 -1.76 10.69
N GLY A 513 -1.92 -1.72 9.39
CA GLY A 513 -0.76 -2.42 8.85
C GLY A 513 0.56 -1.97 9.51
N VAL A 514 1.48 -2.92 9.67
CA VAL A 514 2.84 -2.66 10.14
C VAL A 514 3.72 -2.54 8.90
N ALA A 515 4.23 -1.34 8.65
CA ALA A 515 5.27 -1.16 7.65
C ALA A 515 6.46 -2.05 8.01
N LEU A 516 6.89 -2.91 7.07
CA LEU A 516 8.16 -3.63 7.21
C LEU A 516 9.28 -2.58 7.37
N PRO A 517 10.30 -2.83 8.20
CA PRO A 517 11.42 -1.90 8.33
C PRO A 517 11.97 -1.61 6.93
N ALA A 518 12.00 -0.34 6.54
CA ALA A 518 12.75 0.07 5.37
C ALA A 518 14.18 -0.47 5.54
N ALA A 519 14.68 -1.24 4.57
CA ALA A 519 16.11 -1.42 4.44
C ALA A 519 16.71 -0.01 4.44
N ALA A 520 17.59 0.25 5.42
CA ALA A 520 18.13 1.57 5.68
C ALA A 520 18.57 2.23 4.37
N LEU A 521 17.92 3.35 4.02
CA LEU A 521 18.42 4.28 3.01
C LEU A 521 19.74 4.83 3.55
N THR A 522 20.83 4.13 3.24
CA THR A 522 22.18 4.64 3.39
C THR A 522 22.43 5.58 2.22
N GLY A 523 22.14 6.87 2.43
CA GLY A 523 22.36 7.87 1.40
C GLY A 523 21.94 9.26 1.84
N ALA A 524 22.91 10.02 2.34
CA ALA A 524 23.00 11.48 2.40
C ALA A 524 21.70 12.29 2.70
N ALA A 525 21.63 12.74 3.96
CA ALA A 525 21.10 14.03 4.41
C ALA A 525 19.80 14.54 3.78
N VAL A 526 18.68 14.25 4.46
CA VAL A 526 17.58 15.21 4.53
C VAL A 526 17.21 15.38 6.00
N THR A 527 17.54 16.56 6.53
CA THR A 527 16.91 17.13 7.72
C THR A 527 15.44 17.37 7.41
N ALA A 528 14.63 16.32 7.52
CA ALA A 528 13.19 16.43 7.68
C ALA A 528 12.90 16.05 9.13
N ASP A 529 12.43 17.04 9.86
CA ASP A 529 11.97 16.96 11.23
C ASP A 529 11.00 15.78 11.35
N MET A 530 11.46 14.65 11.92
CA MET A 530 10.54 13.66 12.44
C MET A 530 9.82 14.36 13.58
N ALA A 531 8.54 14.66 13.37
CA ALA A 531 7.67 15.33 14.31
C ALA A 531 8.05 14.96 15.76
N ARG A 532 8.39 15.99 16.55
CA ARG A 532 8.63 15.87 17.99
C ARG A 532 7.49 15.02 18.59
N PRO A 533 7.77 13.93 19.32
CA PRO A 533 6.72 13.12 19.90
C PRO A 533 5.77 13.99 20.72
N SER A 534 4.49 13.64 20.72
CA SER A 534 3.49 14.34 21.52
C SER A 534 3.97 14.46 22.98
N ALA A 535 3.46 15.46 23.72
CA ALA A 535 3.92 15.72 25.09
C ALA A 535 3.82 14.49 26.03
N ASP A 536 3.06 13.47 25.63
CA ASP A 536 2.78 12.26 26.40
C ASP A 536 3.57 11.01 26.00
N GLU A 537 4.36 11.05 24.92
CA GLU A 537 4.98 9.86 24.35
C GLU A 537 6.49 9.76 24.67
N LEU A 538 6.92 8.55 25.07
CA LEU A 538 8.32 8.16 25.27
C LEU A 538 8.66 7.06 24.26
N ASN A 539 9.55 7.37 23.32
CA ASN A 539 10.03 6.43 22.33
C ASN A 539 11.45 5.95 22.68
N VAL A 540 11.70 4.65 22.54
CA VAL A 540 13.00 4.01 22.69
C VAL A 540 13.31 3.18 21.44
N TYR A 541 14.33 3.57 20.67
CA TYR A 541 14.61 2.95 19.37
C TYR A 541 16.10 2.87 19.03
N PRO A 542 16.61 1.77 18.45
CA PRO A 542 15.91 0.51 18.18
C PRO A 542 15.49 -0.21 19.46
N ASN A 543 14.44 -1.02 19.38
CA ASN A 543 14.00 -1.93 20.44
C ASN A 543 13.22 -3.11 19.83
N PRO A 544 13.72 -4.35 19.89
CA PRO A 544 14.96 -4.78 20.54
C PRO A 544 16.21 -4.08 19.98
N PHE A 545 17.25 -3.94 20.79
CA PHE A 545 18.53 -3.35 20.40
C PHE A 545 19.68 -4.33 20.60
N THR A 546 20.71 -4.23 19.76
CA THR A 546 21.93 -5.06 19.87
C THR A 546 23.05 -4.33 20.60
N ASN A 547 23.29 -3.06 20.26
CA ASN A 547 24.35 -2.25 20.86
C ASN A 547 23.79 -1.12 21.73
N THR A 548 23.12 -0.13 21.11
CA THR A 548 22.54 1.02 21.79
C THR A 548 21.14 1.35 21.28
N PHE A 549 20.36 2.07 22.08
CA PHE A 549 19.08 2.65 21.69
C PHE A 549 19.02 4.15 22.02
N ARG A 550 18.15 4.87 21.33
CA ARG A 550 17.86 6.30 21.52
C ARG A 550 16.66 6.46 22.42
N ILE A 551 16.62 7.53 23.19
CA ILE A 551 15.46 7.96 23.97
C ILE A 551 14.95 9.27 23.38
N THR A 552 13.70 9.27 22.94
CA THR A 552 13.01 10.49 22.50
C THR A 552 11.77 10.68 23.36
N ALA A 553 11.56 11.87 23.91
CA ALA A 553 10.40 12.16 24.75
C ALA A 553 9.86 13.57 24.47
N GLY A 554 8.55 13.76 24.68
CA GLY A 554 7.96 15.09 24.75
C GLY A 554 8.69 15.97 25.77
N LYS A 555 8.97 17.24 25.43
CA LYS A 555 9.70 18.20 26.31
C LYS A 555 11.05 17.64 26.80
N GLN A 556 11.84 17.09 25.87
CA GLN A 556 13.17 16.51 26.12
C GLN A 556 14.15 17.44 26.87
N ASP A 557 13.98 18.76 26.72
CA ASP A 557 14.67 19.82 27.45
C ASP A 557 14.38 19.86 28.96
N LYS A 558 13.35 19.14 29.42
CA LYS A 558 12.90 19.09 30.83
C LYS A 558 13.20 17.75 31.52
N ILE A 559 14.01 16.88 30.92
CA ILE A 559 14.39 15.60 31.52
C ILE A 559 15.37 15.84 32.66
N GLU A 560 15.02 15.36 33.86
CA GLU A 560 15.84 15.51 35.07
C GLU A 560 16.60 14.23 35.41
N ARG A 561 16.08 13.05 35.02
CA ARG A 561 16.70 11.76 35.32
C ARG A 561 16.28 10.66 34.36
N ILE A 562 17.24 9.79 34.02
CA ILE A 562 17.01 8.49 33.37
C ILE A 562 17.46 7.40 34.34
N THR A 563 16.68 6.34 34.46
CA THR A 563 17.01 5.15 35.26
C THR A 563 16.69 3.92 34.43
N ILE A 564 17.65 3.04 34.20
CA ILE A 564 17.42 1.72 33.62
C ILE A 564 17.40 0.73 34.77
N ILE A 565 16.33 -0.06 34.83
CA ILE A 565 16.06 -1.04 35.86
C ILE A 565 16.08 -2.42 35.19
N ASP A 566 16.75 -3.40 35.79
CA ASP A 566 16.70 -4.78 35.32
C ASP A 566 15.38 -5.48 35.72
N ALA A 567 15.21 -6.72 35.25
CA ALA A 567 14.01 -7.53 35.54
C ALA A 567 13.78 -7.82 37.04
N SER A 568 14.80 -7.64 37.90
CA SER A 568 14.67 -7.80 39.35
C SER A 568 14.25 -6.52 40.09
N GLY A 569 14.09 -5.41 39.36
CA GLY A 569 13.77 -4.12 39.96
C GLY A 569 15.00 -3.32 40.41
N LYS A 570 16.23 -3.80 40.13
CA LYS A 570 17.47 -3.11 40.51
C LYS A 570 17.88 -2.08 39.44
N PRO A 571 18.20 -0.83 39.82
CA PRO A 571 18.79 0.13 38.89
C PRO A 571 20.17 -0.34 38.41
N VAL A 572 20.31 -0.51 37.11
CA VAL A 572 21.58 -0.89 36.44
C VAL A 572 22.25 0.28 35.73
N MET A 573 21.51 1.38 35.51
CA MET A 573 22.04 2.64 35.00
C MET A 573 21.22 3.79 35.55
N VAL A 574 21.88 4.86 35.99
CA VAL A 574 21.22 6.11 36.40
C VAL A 574 21.97 7.28 35.79
N LYS A 575 21.25 8.20 35.16
CA LYS A 575 21.80 9.46 34.65
C LYS A 575 20.95 10.62 35.15
N VAL A 576 21.58 11.55 35.85
CA VAL A 576 20.94 12.75 36.40
C VAL A 576 21.29 13.93 35.49
N GLN A 577 20.28 14.74 35.12
CA GLN A 577 20.41 15.85 34.17
C GLN A 577 21.10 15.45 32.85
N PRO A 578 20.54 14.50 32.08
CA PRO A 578 21.16 14.02 30.84
C PRO A 578 21.22 15.12 29.77
N SER A 579 22.36 15.22 29.10
CA SER A 579 22.50 16.07 27.91
C SER A 579 21.75 15.46 26.70
N PRO A 580 21.44 16.24 25.65
CA PRO A 580 20.86 15.68 24.42
C PRO A 580 21.68 14.54 23.81
N ALA A 581 23.01 14.60 23.91
CA ALA A 581 23.91 13.53 23.42
C ALA A 581 23.73 12.21 24.21
N ASP A 582 23.43 12.30 25.50
CA ASP A 582 23.21 11.12 26.35
C ASP A 582 21.95 10.34 25.98
N LEU A 583 21.07 10.94 25.20
CA LEU A 583 19.82 10.36 24.73
C LEU A 583 19.98 9.63 23.39
N LEU A 584 21.12 9.77 22.72
CA LEU A 584 21.34 9.24 21.36
C LEU A 584 21.93 7.83 21.33
N ALA A 585 22.51 7.35 22.43
CA ALA A 585 23.23 6.07 22.48
C ALA A 585 23.25 5.48 23.90
N VAL A 586 22.10 4.96 24.34
CA VAL A 586 21.89 4.37 25.65
C VAL A 586 22.01 2.84 25.58
N GLY A 587 22.48 2.19 26.64
CA GLY A 587 22.37 0.73 26.78
C GLY A 587 23.58 -0.09 26.30
N ALA A 588 24.65 0.55 25.81
CA ALA A 588 25.88 -0.13 25.38
C ALA A 588 26.42 -1.12 26.43
N ALA A 589 26.45 -0.71 27.70
CA ALA A 589 26.97 -1.50 28.82
C ALA A 589 25.99 -2.53 29.40
N LEU A 590 24.74 -2.57 28.94
CA LEU A 590 23.76 -3.55 29.43
C LEU A 590 24.14 -4.96 28.97
N LYS A 591 23.78 -5.98 29.75
CA LYS A 591 23.88 -7.39 29.31
C LYS A 591 22.66 -7.74 28.46
N THR A 592 22.71 -8.86 27.75
CA THR A 592 21.52 -9.41 27.09
C THR A 592 20.42 -9.62 28.13
N GLY A 593 19.21 -9.14 27.86
CA GLY A 593 18.12 -9.17 28.83
C GLY A 593 17.05 -8.12 28.61
N THR A 594 16.02 -8.18 29.46
CA THR A 594 14.93 -7.21 29.49
C THR A 594 15.18 -6.15 30.56
N TYR A 595 14.93 -4.90 30.22
CA TYR A 595 15.08 -3.75 31.10
C TYR A 595 13.87 -2.83 31.00
N VAL A 596 13.69 -2.00 32.02
CA VAL A 596 12.73 -0.89 32.04
C VAL A 596 13.50 0.42 32.09
N VAL A 597 13.32 1.26 31.07
CA VAL A 597 13.81 2.63 31.03
C VAL A 597 12.78 3.52 31.69
N VAL A 598 13.16 4.21 32.75
CA VAL A 598 12.35 5.20 33.47
C VAL A 598 12.93 6.57 33.19
N VAL A 599 12.14 7.45 32.57
CA VAL A 599 12.51 8.84 32.29
C VAL A 599 11.66 9.75 33.16
N LYS A 600 12.31 10.51 34.04
CA LYS A 600 11.69 11.51 34.90
C LYS A 600 12.03 12.89 34.36
N GLY A 601 11.01 13.66 34.03
CA GLY A 601 11.15 15.09 33.74
C GLY A 601 10.38 15.94 34.73
N ARG A 602 10.50 17.26 34.61
CA ARG A 602 9.86 18.21 35.53
C ARG A 602 8.33 18.05 35.51
N GLY A 603 7.80 17.42 36.57
CA GLY A 603 6.37 17.15 36.74
C GLY A 603 5.84 15.90 36.01
N TRP A 604 6.69 15.03 35.47
CA TRP A 604 6.25 13.81 34.78
C TRP A 604 7.23 12.64 34.92
N THR A 605 6.72 11.41 34.77
CA THR A 605 7.54 10.19 34.72
C THR A 605 6.95 9.25 33.69
N LYS A 606 7.79 8.73 32.79
CA LYS A 606 7.40 7.78 31.75
C LYS A 606 8.30 6.57 31.81
N LYS A 607 7.78 5.41 31.40
CA LYS A 607 8.50 4.13 31.40
C LYS A 607 8.38 3.48 30.04
N SER A 608 9.44 2.83 29.58
CA SER A 608 9.42 1.98 28.38
C SER A 608 10.25 0.73 28.58
N LYS A 609 9.78 -0.40 28.06
CA LYS A 609 10.53 -1.67 28.10
C LYS A 609 11.55 -1.67 26.97
N VAL A 610 12.79 -2.07 27.25
CA VAL A 610 13.80 -2.32 26.23
C VAL A 610 14.36 -3.74 26.36
N VAL A 611 14.66 -4.37 25.22
CA VAL A 611 15.25 -5.71 25.17
C VAL A 611 16.61 -5.62 24.49
N LYS A 612 17.67 -6.01 25.21
CA LYS A 612 18.99 -6.18 24.63
C LYS A 612 19.13 -7.60 24.08
N MET A 613 19.40 -7.70 22.78
CA MET A 613 19.68 -8.95 22.07
C MET A 613 21.18 -9.21 22.01
N VAL A 614 21.56 -10.46 21.72
CA VAL A 614 22.95 -10.78 21.36
C VAL A 614 23.30 -10.00 20.07
N PRO A 615 24.52 -9.41 19.97
CA PRO A 615 24.96 -8.68 18.79
C PRO A 615 24.77 -9.43 17.47
#